data_AF-A0A8J5K6B4-F1
#
_entry.id   AF-A0A8J5K6B4-F1
#
_cell.length_a   1.000
_cell.length_b   1.000
_cell.length_c   1.000
_cell.angle_alpha   90.00
_cell.angle_beta   90.00
_cell.angle_gamma   90.00
#
_symmetry.space_group_name_H-M   'P 1'
#
loop_
_entity.id
_entity.type
_entity.pdbx_description
1 polymer ?
#
loop_
_entity_poly.entity_id
_entity_poly.type
_entity_poly.pdbx_seq_one_letter_code
_entity_poly.pdbx_strand_id
1 'polypeptide(L)'
;MLMISLHDPPQLAGPTPTGPAPPVDTKAEKCDPKVCRLPDCYCGGKEIPGGFLPGETPQIVLLTFDDSVNDLNKELYKELFENGRLNPNGCPIVSTMYVSHEWTDYAQVQNLYAEGHEMASHSIQHSFGEKFSTKRWAKEISGQREILSAYGGVKMEDVRGMRAPFLAIGGNKMYRMLWEQNFTYDSSMPVYENTPPSWPYTLDYSLFHDCMIPPCPTNSYPGLWQVPMVMWQDLNNGRCSMADACTTPSTAEDVYKMLIKNFERHYTTNR
;
A
#
# COMPACT_ATOMS: atom_id res chain seq x y z
N MET A 1 2.04 1.74 -18.31
CA MET A 1 2.07 1.28 -16.91
C MET A 1 2.54 -0.16 -16.94
N LEU A 2 3.59 -0.52 -16.18
CA LEU A 2 3.77 -1.92 -15.82
C LEU A 2 2.54 -2.23 -14.96
N MET A 3 1.48 -2.76 -15.57
CA MET A 3 0.46 -3.42 -14.80
C MET A 3 1.19 -4.56 -14.09
N ILE A 4 1.32 -4.49 -12.77
CA ILE A 4 1.13 -5.72 -12.01
C ILE A 4 -0.35 -6.00 -12.20
N SER A 5 -0.69 -6.64 -13.32
CA SER A 5 -2.02 -7.20 -13.51
C SER A 5 -2.15 -8.24 -12.42
N LEU A 6 -2.90 -7.90 -11.38
CA LEU A 6 -3.38 -8.86 -10.40
C LEU A 6 -4.64 -9.58 -10.92
N HIS A 7 -5.10 -9.27 -12.13
CA HIS A 7 -6.28 -9.86 -12.76
C HIS A 7 -5.86 -10.93 -13.78
N ASP A 8 -5.40 -12.05 -13.25
CA ASP A 8 -5.48 -13.41 -13.78
C ASP A 8 -4.59 -14.23 -12.85
N PRO A 9 -5.08 -15.27 -12.14
CA PRO A 9 -4.21 -16.06 -11.29
C PRO A 9 -3.32 -16.88 -12.22
N PRO A 10 -2.02 -16.59 -12.34
CA PRO A 10 -1.16 -17.63 -12.82
C PRO A 10 -1.06 -18.58 -11.62
N GLN A 11 -1.27 -19.87 -11.83
CA GLN A 11 -0.51 -20.84 -11.04
C GLN A 11 0.98 -20.65 -11.37
N LEU A 12 1.56 -19.54 -10.94
CA LEU A 12 2.98 -19.34 -10.88
C LEU A 12 3.31 -19.55 -9.42
N ALA A 13 3.71 -20.79 -9.11
CA ALA A 13 4.89 -20.91 -8.27
C ALA A 13 5.86 -19.86 -8.80
N GLY A 14 6.08 -18.79 -8.03
CA GLY A 14 7.03 -17.75 -8.41
C GLY A 14 8.34 -18.41 -8.83
N PRO A 15 9.13 -17.77 -9.72
CA PRO A 15 10.46 -18.28 -10.03
C PRO A 15 11.16 -18.63 -8.71
N THR A 16 11.73 -19.84 -8.65
CA THR A 16 12.45 -20.33 -7.46
C THR A 16 13.44 -19.24 -7.02
N PRO A 17 13.44 -18.81 -5.74
CA PRO A 17 14.24 -17.69 -5.27
C PRO A 17 15.67 -17.81 -5.78
N THR A 18 16.18 -16.77 -6.44
CA THR A 18 17.52 -16.80 -7.06
C THR A 18 18.68 -16.76 -6.05
N GLY A 19 18.38 -16.85 -4.75
CA GLY A 19 19.33 -16.97 -3.65
C GLY A 19 18.61 -17.38 -2.36
N PRO A 20 19.35 -17.78 -1.31
CA PRO A 20 18.74 -18.08 -0.01
C PRO A 20 18.19 -16.79 0.60
N ALA A 21 16.87 -16.74 0.78
CA ALA A 21 16.22 -15.68 1.54
C ALA A 21 16.74 -15.63 2.99
N PRO A 22 16.80 -14.46 3.64
CA PRO A 22 17.17 -14.36 5.05
C PRO A 22 16.21 -15.18 5.94
N PRO A 23 16.64 -15.64 7.13
CA PRO A 23 15.75 -16.36 8.04
C PRO A 23 14.61 -15.47 8.54
N VAL A 24 13.38 -15.96 8.40
CA VAL A 24 12.15 -15.29 8.85
C VAL A 24 12.17 -15.06 10.36
N ASP A 25 11.63 -13.90 10.79
CA ASP A 25 11.47 -13.51 12.20
C ASP A 25 12.81 -13.50 12.99
N THR A 26 13.91 -13.19 12.30
CA THR A 26 15.23 -12.95 12.90
C THR A 26 15.65 -11.50 12.66
N LYS A 27 16.56 -10.96 13.49
CA LYS A 27 17.01 -9.56 13.36
C LYS A 27 17.48 -9.27 11.94
N ALA A 28 16.87 -8.29 11.29
CA ALA A 28 17.18 -7.95 9.91
C ALA A 28 18.55 -7.28 9.79
N GLU A 29 19.33 -7.71 8.80
CA GLU A 29 20.62 -7.10 8.45
C GLU A 29 20.45 -5.96 7.45
N LYS A 30 21.49 -5.18 7.23
CA LYS A 30 21.48 -4.14 6.19
C LYS A 30 21.39 -4.78 4.82
N CYS A 31 20.57 -4.22 3.93
CA CYS A 31 20.39 -4.74 2.58
C CYS A 31 21.70 -4.73 1.77
N ASP A 32 22.01 -5.87 1.13
CA ASP A 32 23.01 -5.96 0.06
C ASP A 32 22.29 -6.03 -1.30
N PRO A 33 22.33 -4.96 -2.13
CA PRO A 33 21.71 -4.95 -3.45
C PRO A 33 22.24 -6.02 -4.41
N LYS A 34 23.38 -6.67 -4.11
CA LYS A 34 23.89 -7.78 -4.92
C LYS A 34 23.11 -9.07 -4.68
N VAL A 35 22.62 -9.28 -3.45
CA VAL A 35 21.88 -10.47 -3.01
C VAL A 35 20.37 -10.24 -3.14
N CYS A 36 19.89 -9.07 -2.70
CA CYS A 36 18.49 -8.68 -2.81
C CYS A 36 18.16 -8.24 -4.24
N ARG A 37 17.53 -9.14 -5.02
CA ARG A 37 17.25 -8.93 -6.44
C ARG A 37 15.78 -9.15 -6.76
N LEU A 38 15.27 -8.34 -7.68
CA LEU A 38 13.93 -8.50 -8.27
C LEU A 38 13.84 -9.87 -8.98
N PRO A 39 12.65 -10.50 -9.02
CA PRO A 39 11.36 -9.97 -8.55
C PRO A 39 11.10 -10.16 -7.04
N ASP A 40 11.91 -10.98 -6.35
CA ASP A 40 11.57 -11.44 -5.00
C ASP A 40 11.99 -10.48 -3.90
N CYS A 41 13.03 -9.67 -4.13
CA CYS A 41 13.59 -8.76 -3.13
C CYS A 41 14.00 -7.42 -3.77
N TYR A 42 13.72 -6.32 -3.06
CA TYR A 42 14.23 -5.01 -3.45
C TYR A 42 14.54 -4.15 -2.22
N CYS A 43 15.74 -3.56 -2.17
CA CYS A 43 16.20 -2.76 -1.02
C CYS A 43 15.46 -1.43 -0.85
N GLY A 44 14.73 -0.97 -1.87
CA GLY A 44 14.06 0.34 -1.87
C GLY A 44 15.00 1.53 -2.01
N GLY A 45 14.47 2.67 -1.56
CA GLY A 45 15.16 3.96 -1.60
C GLY A 45 14.85 4.73 -2.87
N LYS A 46 15.79 5.58 -3.29
CA LYS A 46 15.60 6.53 -4.40
C LYS A 46 15.84 5.93 -5.78
N GLU A 47 16.47 4.76 -5.87
CA GLU A 47 16.82 4.17 -7.15
C GLU A 47 15.58 3.58 -7.82
N ILE A 48 15.48 3.71 -9.15
CA ILE A 48 14.36 3.15 -9.90
C ILE A 48 14.56 1.62 -10.03
N PRO A 49 13.55 0.80 -9.66
CA PRO A 49 13.64 -0.66 -9.80
C PRO A 49 14.01 -1.09 -11.23
N GLY A 50 14.93 -2.04 -11.37
CA GLY A 50 15.37 -2.53 -12.69
C GLY A 50 16.40 -1.64 -13.41
N GLY A 51 16.75 -0.47 -12.86
CA GLY A 51 17.79 0.39 -13.42
C GLY A 51 17.36 1.20 -14.66
N PHE A 52 16.05 1.39 -14.85
CA PHE A 52 15.50 2.23 -15.92
C PHE A 52 15.82 3.71 -15.70
N LEU A 53 15.85 4.48 -16.79
CA LEU A 53 15.93 5.93 -16.69
C LEU A 53 14.59 6.53 -16.27
N PRO A 54 14.56 7.68 -15.56
CA PRO A 54 13.30 8.35 -15.22
C PRO A 54 12.42 8.66 -16.43
N GLY A 55 13.01 8.97 -17.58
CA GLY A 55 12.29 9.22 -18.83
C GLY A 55 11.55 8.00 -19.40
N GLU A 56 12.00 6.79 -19.05
CA GLU A 56 11.44 5.51 -19.50
C GLU A 56 10.47 4.90 -18.48
N THR A 57 10.44 5.47 -17.27
CA THR A 57 9.69 4.95 -16.14
C THR A 57 8.31 5.62 -16.08
N PRO A 58 7.19 4.86 -16.11
CA PRO A 58 5.87 5.44 -15.94
C PRO A 58 5.70 6.04 -14.54
N GLN A 59 5.14 7.25 -14.45
CA GLN A 59 4.65 7.74 -13.16
C GLN A 59 3.43 6.93 -12.75
N ILE A 60 3.53 6.25 -11.61
CA ILE A 60 2.40 5.55 -10.99
C ILE A 60 1.77 6.48 -9.96
N VAL A 61 0.44 6.54 -9.95
CA VAL A 61 -0.34 7.23 -8.92
C VAL A 61 -1.26 6.20 -8.28
N LEU A 62 -1.09 5.97 -6.98
CA LEU A 62 -1.96 5.08 -6.20
C LEU A 62 -3.03 5.93 -5.52
N LEU A 63 -4.25 5.92 -6.06
CA LEU A 63 -5.41 6.50 -5.40
C LEU A 63 -5.97 5.46 -4.42
N THR A 64 -6.00 5.82 -3.13
CA THR A 64 -6.44 4.90 -2.08
C THR A 64 -7.51 5.54 -1.22
N PHE A 65 -8.51 4.74 -0.82
CA PHE A 65 -9.51 5.12 0.16
C PHE A 65 -9.47 4.15 1.32
N ASP A 66 -9.47 4.69 2.53
CA ASP A 66 -9.53 3.91 3.75
C ASP A 66 -10.98 3.93 4.28
N ASP A 67 -11.25 3.02 5.21
CA ASP A 67 -12.51 2.88 5.93
C ASP A 67 -13.68 2.26 5.16
N SER A 68 -14.87 2.37 5.75
CA SER A 68 -16.08 1.71 5.31
C SER A 68 -16.57 2.18 3.94
N VAL A 69 -17.02 1.25 3.10
CA VAL A 69 -17.67 1.53 1.81
C VAL A 69 -19.18 1.48 2.02
N ASN A 70 -19.90 2.57 1.76
CA ASN A 70 -21.35 2.65 1.97
C ASN A 70 -22.00 3.80 1.19
N ASP A 71 -23.30 4.02 1.43
CA ASP A 71 -24.08 5.05 0.73
C ASP A 71 -23.57 6.49 0.92
N LEU A 72 -22.77 6.78 1.95
CA LEU A 72 -22.21 8.12 2.17
C LEU A 72 -21.11 8.46 1.15
N ASN A 73 -20.37 7.47 0.66
CA ASN A 73 -19.24 7.67 -0.26
C ASN A 73 -19.49 7.13 -1.67
N LYS A 74 -20.56 6.36 -1.88
CA LYS A 74 -20.98 5.84 -3.18
C LYS A 74 -20.98 6.86 -4.31
N GLU A 75 -21.64 8.01 -4.12
CA GLU A 75 -21.77 9.01 -5.19
C GLU A 75 -20.41 9.65 -5.51
N LEU A 76 -19.51 9.77 -4.54
CA LEU A 76 -18.14 10.21 -4.78
C LEU A 76 -17.37 9.18 -5.64
N TYR A 77 -17.47 7.89 -5.32
CA TYR A 77 -16.79 6.86 -6.12
C TYR A 77 -17.30 6.81 -7.55
N LYS A 78 -18.62 6.91 -7.76
CA LYS A 78 -19.21 7.04 -9.09
C LYS A 78 -18.66 8.23 -9.86
N GLU A 79 -18.64 9.42 -9.24
CA GLU A 79 -18.11 10.62 -9.87
C GLU A 79 -16.63 10.46 -10.26
N LEU A 80 -15.87 9.72 -9.44
CA LEU A 80 -14.46 9.52 -9.69
C LEU A 80 -14.15 8.50 -10.80
N PHE A 81 -14.91 7.40 -10.86
CA PHE A 81 -14.53 6.21 -11.62
C PHE A 81 -15.46 5.90 -12.80
N GLU A 82 -16.74 6.30 -12.75
CA GLU A 82 -17.72 5.99 -13.80
C GLU A 82 -17.79 7.07 -14.90
N ASN A 83 -17.00 8.14 -14.80
CA ASN A 83 -16.98 9.26 -15.74
C ASN A 83 -15.97 9.10 -16.89
N GLY A 84 -15.62 7.86 -17.27
CA GLY A 84 -14.79 7.56 -18.45
C GLY A 84 -13.34 8.02 -18.37
N ARG A 85 -12.76 8.12 -17.17
CA ARG A 85 -11.34 8.47 -16.98
C ARG A 85 -10.45 7.27 -17.29
N LEU A 86 -9.52 7.45 -18.23
CA LEU A 86 -8.66 6.39 -18.73
C LEU A 86 -7.18 6.67 -18.44
N ASN A 87 -6.44 5.60 -18.20
CA ASN A 87 -4.99 5.58 -18.24
C ASN A 87 -4.47 5.69 -19.69
N PRO A 88 -3.18 6.03 -19.92
CA PRO A 88 -2.60 6.11 -21.26
C PRO A 88 -2.66 4.81 -22.09
N ASN A 89 -2.89 3.67 -21.45
CA ASN A 89 -3.09 2.38 -22.13
C ASN A 89 -4.55 2.13 -22.55
N GLY A 90 -5.46 3.07 -22.30
CA GLY A 90 -6.88 2.96 -22.61
C GLY A 90 -7.72 2.20 -21.59
N CYS A 91 -7.13 1.66 -20.52
CA CYS A 91 -7.88 1.04 -19.43
C CYS A 91 -8.47 2.11 -18.50
N PRO A 92 -9.63 1.86 -17.86
CA PRO A 92 -10.14 2.71 -16.79
C PRO A 92 -9.10 2.94 -15.68
N ILE A 93 -9.15 4.10 -15.03
CA ILE A 93 -8.44 4.30 -13.77
C ILE A 93 -9.13 3.49 -12.67
N VAL A 94 -8.34 2.94 -11.75
CA VAL A 94 -8.83 2.17 -10.61
C VAL A 94 -8.17 2.68 -9.33
N SER A 95 -8.65 2.21 -8.19
CA SER A 95 -8.13 2.54 -6.86
C SER A 95 -7.91 1.28 -6.02
N THR A 96 -7.20 1.45 -4.91
CA THR A 96 -7.13 0.46 -3.84
C THR A 96 -7.99 0.92 -2.67
N MET A 97 -8.91 0.05 -2.22
CA MET A 97 -9.80 0.29 -1.10
C MET A 97 -9.30 -0.49 0.12
N TYR A 98 -8.81 0.20 1.15
CA TYR A 98 -8.50 -0.41 2.44
C TYR A 98 -9.76 -0.40 3.29
N VAL A 99 -10.52 -1.49 3.23
CA VAL A 99 -11.88 -1.56 3.78
C VAL A 99 -11.88 -2.04 5.22
N SER A 100 -12.50 -1.27 6.12
CA SER A 100 -12.80 -1.70 7.50
C SER A 100 -14.20 -2.34 7.58
N HIS A 101 -14.45 -3.20 8.58
CA HIS A 101 -15.70 -3.96 8.62
C HIS A 101 -16.93 -3.12 8.98
N GLU A 102 -16.82 -2.33 10.05
CA GLU A 102 -17.98 -1.64 10.63
C GLU A 102 -18.60 -0.67 9.60
N TRP A 103 -19.93 -0.72 9.44
CA TRP A 103 -20.69 0.13 8.51
C TRP A 103 -20.40 -0.06 7.01
N THR A 104 -19.69 -1.12 6.63
CA THR A 104 -19.47 -1.45 5.22
C THR A 104 -20.67 -2.19 4.62
N ASP A 105 -21.17 -1.66 3.50
CA ASP A 105 -22.09 -2.34 2.61
C ASP A 105 -21.30 -3.20 1.61
N TYR A 106 -21.28 -4.50 1.88
CA TYR A 106 -20.52 -5.46 1.07
C TYR A 106 -21.07 -5.67 -0.34
N ALA A 107 -22.33 -5.30 -0.63
CA ALA A 107 -22.81 -5.30 -2.01
C ALA A 107 -22.10 -4.21 -2.85
N GLN A 108 -21.76 -3.07 -2.22
CA GLN A 108 -21.00 -2.02 -2.88
C GLN A 108 -19.52 -2.38 -3.03
N VAL A 109 -18.94 -3.06 -2.03
CA VAL A 109 -17.61 -3.68 -2.16
C VAL A 109 -17.56 -4.62 -3.36
N GLN A 110 -18.58 -5.47 -3.53
CA GLN A 110 -18.67 -6.39 -4.65
C GLN A 110 -18.68 -5.67 -6.00
N ASN A 111 -19.44 -4.57 -6.11
CA ASN A 111 -19.50 -3.78 -7.35
C ASN A 111 -18.14 -3.16 -7.67
N LEU A 112 -17.49 -2.51 -6.69
CA LEU A 112 -16.16 -1.92 -6.88
C LEU A 112 -15.13 -2.98 -7.28
N TYR A 113 -15.14 -4.15 -6.64
CA TYR A 113 -14.26 -5.24 -7.02
C TYR A 113 -14.53 -5.76 -8.44
N ALA A 114 -15.80 -5.89 -8.83
CA ALA A 114 -16.19 -6.30 -10.19
C ALA A 114 -15.79 -5.27 -11.26
N GLU A 115 -15.69 -3.99 -10.90
CA GLU A 115 -15.20 -2.89 -11.73
C GLU A 115 -13.66 -2.82 -11.83
N GLY A 116 -12.95 -3.67 -11.07
CA GLY A 116 -11.50 -3.83 -11.12
C GLY A 116 -10.73 -3.06 -10.05
N HIS A 117 -11.43 -2.48 -9.07
CA HIS A 117 -10.78 -1.88 -7.90
C HIS A 117 -10.17 -2.96 -6.99
N GLU A 118 -9.01 -2.68 -6.42
CA GLU A 118 -8.35 -3.59 -5.47
C GLU A 118 -8.99 -3.47 -4.10
N MET A 119 -9.34 -4.60 -3.46
CA MET A 119 -9.82 -4.63 -2.08
C MET A 119 -8.71 -5.12 -1.15
N ALA A 120 -8.36 -4.32 -0.16
CA ALA A 120 -7.34 -4.59 0.85
C ALA A 120 -7.94 -4.50 2.26
N SER A 121 -7.28 -5.15 3.21
CA SER A 121 -7.78 -5.22 4.59
C SER A 121 -7.43 -3.97 5.39
N HIS A 122 -8.42 -3.37 6.07
CA HIS A 122 -8.24 -2.27 7.03
C HIS A 122 -8.78 -2.61 8.43
N SER A 123 -8.63 -3.87 8.82
CA SER A 123 -9.11 -4.45 10.09
C SER A 123 -10.62 -4.56 10.22
N ILE A 124 -11.06 -5.31 11.24
CA ILE A 124 -12.49 -5.44 11.55
C ILE A 124 -12.91 -4.25 12.43
N GLN A 125 -12.21 -4.04 13.53
CA GLN A 125 -12.64 -3.11 14.58
C GLN A 125 -12.08 -1.69 14.44
N HIS A 126 -11.26 -1.43 13.43
CA HIS A 126 -10.65 -0.12 13.17
C HIS A 126 -10.03 0.51 14.43
N SER A 127 -9.21 -0.27 15.13
CA SER A 127 -8.63 0.11 16.43
C SER A 127 -7.10 0.13 16.40
N PHE A 128 -6.51 0.90 17.32
CA PHE A 128 -5.07 1.06 17.52
C PHE A 128 -4.37 -0.29 17.78
N GLY A 129 -3.56 -0.72 16.82
CA GLY A 129 -2.98 -2.08 16.75
C GLY A 129 -1.59 -2.24 17.34
N GLU A 130 -0.95 -1.18 17.83
CA GLU A 130 0.47 -1.16 18.25
C GLU A 130 0.78 -2.21 19.33
N LYS A 131 -0.22 -2.52 20.17
CA LYS A 131 -0.10 -3.47 21.29
C LYS A 131 -0.71 -4.84 20.99
N PHE A 132 -1.27 -5.07 19.81
CA PHE A 132 -1.86 -6.35 19.47
C PHE A 132 -0.80 -7.47 19.48
N SER A 133 -1.24 -8.65 19.92
CA SER A 133 -0.48 -9.88 19.66
C SER A 133 -0.58 -10.27 18.19
N THR A 134 0.35 -11.07 17.68
CA THR A 134 0.28 -11.65 16.32
C THR A 134 -1.07 -12.32 16.06
N LYS A 135 -1.60 -13.06 17.06
CA LYS A 135 -2.94 -13.68 16.99
C LYS A 135 -4.06 -12.65 16.89
N ARG A 136 -3.96 -11.52 17.59
CA ARG A 136 -4.96 -10.45 17.50
C ARG A 136 -4.88 -9.74 16.16
N TRP A 137 -3.69 -9.44 15.66
CA TRP A 137 -3.48 -8.95 14.30
C TRP A 137 -4.11 -9.88 13.25
N ALA A 138 -3.97 -11.21 13.40
CA ALA A 138 -4.55 -12.17 12.46
C ALA A 138 -6.08 -12.10 12.47
N LYS A 139 -6.69 -12.02 13.67
CA LYS A 139 -8.15 -11.86 13.81
C LYS A 139 -8.67 -10.59 13.16
N GLU A 140 -7.92 -9.49 13.26
CA GLU A 140 -8.31 -8.22 12.68
C GLU A 140 -8.09 -8.18 11.17
N ILE A 141 -6.90 -8.53 10.69
CA ILE A 141 -6.50 -8.30 9.30
C ILE A 141 -6.86 -9.48 8.39
N SER A 142 -6.50 -10.71 8.77
CA SER A 142 -6.93 -11.89 8.01
C SER A 142 -8.43 -12.15 8.18
N GLY A 143 -8.98 -11.87 9.36
CA GLY A 143 -10.44 -11.92 9.56
C GLY A 143 -11.19 -10.98 8.63
N GLN A 144 -10.71 -9.75 8.44
CA GLN A 144 -11.33 -8.83 7.48
C GLN A 144 -11.17 -9.31 6.02
N ARG A 145 -10.07 -9.98 5.66
CA ARG A 145 -9.94 -10.66 4.36
C ARG A 145 -11.01 -11.75 4.17
N GLU A 146 -11.26 -12.55 5.20
CA GLU A 146 -12.32 -13.57 5.16
C GLU A 146 -13.71 -12.95 5.00
N ILE A 147 -13.97 -11.83 5.69
CA ILE A 147 -15.25 -11.11 5.60
C ILE A 147 -15.44 -10.47 4.21
N LEU A 148 -14.41 -9.82 3.67
CA LEU A 148 -14.42 -9.29 2.30
C LEU A 148 -14.74 -10.38 1.28
N SER A 149 -14.19 -11.57 1.48
CA SER A 149 -14.46 -12.70 0.58
C SER A 149 -15.87 -13.26 0.75
N ALA A 150 -16.28 -13.50 2.00
CA ALA A 150 -17.56 -14.13 2.30
C ALA A 150 -18.77 -13.25 1.94
N TYR A 151 -18.68 -11.93 2.16
CA TYR A 151 -19.82 -11.03 2.01
C TYR A 151 -19.68 -10.07 0.82
N GLY A 152 -18.46 -9.73 0.41
CA GLY A 152 -18.19 -8.82 -0.71
C GLY A 152 -17.89 -9.52 -2.04
N GLY A 153 -17.89 -10.87 -2.07
CA GLY A 153 -17.62 -11.63 -3.29
C GLY A 153 -16.18 -11.49 -3.82
N VAL A 154 -15.28 -10.90 -3.03
CA VAL A 154 -13.87 -10.76 -3.39
C VAL A 154 -13.18 -12.12 -3.31
N LYS A 155 -12.37 -12.49 -4.29
CA LYS A 155 -11.58 -13.71 -4.16
C LYS A 155 -10.58 -13.55 -3.02
N MET A 156 -10.48 -14.57 -2.16
CA MET A 156 -9.62 -14.48 -0.98
C MET A 156 -8.15 -14.26 -1.36
N GLU A 157 -7.71 -14.84 -2.48
CA GLU A 157 -6.38 -14.67 -3.06
C GLU A 157 -6.11 -13.27 -3.62
N ASP A 158 -7.14 -12.47 -3.90
CA ASP A 158 -7.01 -11.11 -4.43
C ASP A 158 -6.91 -10.06 -3.31
N VAL A 159 -7.25 -10.41 -2.06
CA VAL A 159 -7.04 -9.56 -0.89
C VAL A 159 -5.60 -9.73 -0.39
N ARG A 160 -4.68 -9.06 -1.09
CA ARG A 160 -3.22 -9.25 -0.91
C ARG A 160 -2.55 -8.21 -0.03
N GLY A 161 -3.22 -7.10 0.24
CA GLY A 161 -2.71 -5.95 0.95
C GLY A 161 -3.39 -5.67 2.28
N MET A 162 -2.72 -4.88 3.11
CA MET A 162 -3.34 -4.25 4.26
C MET A 162 -2.84 -2.83 4.51
N ARG A 163 -3.63 -2.07 5.28
CA ARG A 163 -3.23 -0.84 5.94
C ARG A 163 -3.72 -0.85 7.38
N ALA A 164 -2.90 -0.45 8.34
CA ALA A 164 -3.22 -0.45 9.75
C ALA A 164 -4.08 0.79 10.06
N PRO A 165 -5.17 0.65 10.82
CA PRO A 165 -5.95 1.79 11.33
C PRO A 165 -5.04 2.84 11.96
N PHE A 166 -5.29 4.12 11.65
CA PHE A 166 -4.50 5.27 12.15
C PHE A 166 -2.99 5.22 11.81
N LEU A 167 -2.59 4.37 10.87
CA LEU A 167 -1.17 4.05 10.57
C LEU A 167 -0.42 3.51 11.81
N ALA A 168 -1.17 2.95 12.76
CA ALA A 168 -0.69 2.43 14.03
C ALA A 168 -0.17 0.99 13.87
N ILE A 169 1.05 0.87 13.34
CA ILE A 169 1.70 -0.41 13.08
C ILE A 169 2.08 -1.17 14.36
N GLY A 170 2.16 -2.50 14.28
CA GLY A 170 2.40 -3.40 15.42
C GLY A 170 3.80 -4.01 15.49
N GLY A 171 4.79 -3.41 14.85
CA GLY A 171 6.18 -3.90 14.78
C GLY A 171 6.26 -5.36 14.35
N ASN A 172 7.24 -6.10 14.86
CA ASN A 172 7.47 -7.50 14.48
C ASN A 172 6.21 -8.39 14.59
N LYS A 173 5.31 -8.13 15.55
CA LYS A 173 4.11 -8.95 15.73
C LYS A 173 3.13 -8.84 14.56
N MET A 174 3.00 -7.64 13.98
CA MET A 174 2.17 -7.37 12.80
C MET A 174 2.78 -7.99 11.55
N TYR A 175 4.06 -7.73 11.28
CA TYR A 175 4.71 -8.21 10.05
C TYR A 175 4.93 -9.73 10.07
N ARG A 176 5.15 -10.34 11.24
CA ARG A 176 5.09 -11.80 11.40
C ARG A 176 3.73 -12.36 11.02
N MET A 177 2.65 -11.71 11.46
CA MET A 177 1.29 -12.12 11.10
C MET A 177 1.08 -12.05 9.59
N LEU A 178 1.48 -10.94 8.95
CA LEU A 178 1.32 -10.78 7.51
C LEU A 178 2.03 -11.89 6.72
N TRP A 179 3.26 -12.19 7.12
CA TRP A 179 4.04 -13.27 6.54
C TRP A 179 3.37 -14.64 6.77
N GLU A 180 2.98 -14.96 8.01
CA GLU A 180 2.29 -16.23 8.35
C GLU A 180 0.92 -16.39 7.65
N GLN A 181 0.26 -15.29 7.29
CA GLN A 181 -1.06 -15.27 6.66
C GLN A 181 -1.02 -15.05 5.14
N ASN A 182 0.17 -15.08 4.51
CA ASN A 182 0.38 -14.90 3.07
C ASN A 182 -0.16 -13.57 2.53
N PHE A 183 -0.09 -12.49 3.30
CA PHE A 183 -0.21 -11.14 2.73
C PHE A 183 1.07 -10.81 1.96
N THR A 184 0.93 -10.02 0.90
CA THR A 184 2.08 -9.69 0.04
C THR A 184 2.62 -8.30 0.26
N TYR A 185 1.79 -7.38 0.75
CA TYR A 185 2.27 -6.05 1.06
C TYR A 185 1.52 -5.38 2.22
N ASP A 186 2.22 -4.46 2.86
CA ASP A 186 1.68 -3.47 3.80
C ASP A 186 1.84 -2.05 3.21
N SER A 187 0.88 -1.17 3.48
CA SER A 187 0.96 0.25 3.16
C SER A 187 0.66 1.12 4.38
N SER A 188 1.28 0.82 5.52
CA SER A 188 1.03 1.53 6.79
C SER A 188 2.18 2.39 7.29
N MET A 189 3.37 2.32 6.67
CA MET A 189 4.55 3.06 7.13
C MET A 189 4.75 4.37 6.37
N PRO A 190 4.54 5.53 7.00
CA PRO A 190 5.00 6.80 6.46
C PRO A 190 6.51 6.87 6.38
N VAL A 191 6.99 7.51 5.33
CA VAL A 191 8.36 7.99 5.23
C VAL A 191 8.33 9.51 5.10
N TYR A 192 9.28 10.19 5.74
CA TYR A 192 9.43 11.64 5.55
C TYR A 192 9.46 11.97 4.07
N GLU A 193 8.98 13.16 3.74
CA GLU A 193 9.10 13.66 2.39
C GLU A 193 10.57 13.71 1.98
N ASN A 194 10.86 13.18 0.80
CA ASN A 194 12.21 13.08 0.29
C ASN A 194 12.23 13.39 -1.22
N THR A 195 13.39 13.86 -1.66
CA THR A 195 13.66 14.23 -3.05
C THR A 195 15.02 13.63 -3.43
N PRO A 196 15.07 12.53 -4.20
CA PRO A 196 13.94 11.84 -4.83
C PRO A 196 13.08 11.04 -3.84
N PRO A 197 11.77 10.85 -4.12
CA PRO A 197 10.89 9.97 -3.36
C PRO A 197 11.34 8.51 -3.18
N SER A 198 10.91 7.85 -2.11
CA SER A 198 11.20 6.42 -1.88
C SER A 198 10.32 5.50 -2.73
N TRP A 199 10.94 4.53 -3.41
CA TRP A 199 10.27 3.39 -4.01
C TRP A 199 9.90 2.31 -2.97
N PRO A 200 8.91 1.43 -3.27
CA PRO A 200 8.60 0.24 -2.48
C PRO A 200 9.82 -0.64 -2.25
N TYR A 201 9.76 -1.48 -1.22
CA TYR A 201 10.87 -2.37 -0.84
C TYR A 201 10.36 -3.62 -0.14
N THR A 202 11.19 -4.64 -0.02
CA THR A 202 10.84 -5.83 0.76
C THR A 202 11.45 -5.80 2.15
N LEU A 203 10.79 -6.49 3.09
CA LEU A 203 11.21 -6.60 4.47
C LEU A 203 12.17 -7.76 4.72
N ASP A 204 12.85 -8.24 3.67
CA ASP A 204 13.99 -9.16 3.78
C ASP A 204 15.12 -8.57 4.64
N TYR A 205 15.31 -7.25 4.57
CA TYR A 205 16.40 -6.53 5.23
C TYR A 205 15.88 -5.35 6.06
N SER A 206 16.76 -4.78 6.90
CA SER A 206 16.43 -3.69 7.80
C SER A 206 16.00 -2.44 7.04
N LEU A 207 15.05 -1.70 7.63
CA LEU A 207 14.60 -0.41 7.09
C LEU A 207 15.77 0.53 6.81
N PHE A 208 15.75 1.19 5.65
CA PHE A 208 16.74 2.21 5.26
C PHE A 208 16.34 3.63 5.67
N HIS A 209 15.17 3.80 6.28
CA HIS A 209 14.62 5.07 6.70
C HIS A 209 14.20 5.02 8.17
N ASP A 210 13.96 6.18 8.76
CA ASP A 210 13.52 6.31 10.14
C ASP A 210 12.12 5.73 10.35
N CYS A 211 11.90 5.18 11.54
CA CYS A 211 10.59 4.73 11.98
C CYS A 211 9.76 5.91 12.47
N MET A 212 8.86 6.39 11.60
CA MET A 212 8.02 7.57 11.88
C MET A 212 7.02 7.35 13.01
N ILE A 213 6.36 6.20 12.99
CA ILE A 213 5.32 5.82 13.95
C ILE A 213 5.74 4.48 14.57
N PRO A 214 6.43 4.48 15.72
CA PRO A 214 6.87 3.24 16.35
C PRO A 214 5.70 2.45 16.94
N PRO A 215 5.78 1.11 17.01
CA PRO A 215 6.95 0.29 16.68
C PRO A 215 7.02 -0.19 15.22
N CYS A 216 8.17 -0.02 14.56
CA CYS A 216 8.47 -0.60 13.24
C CYS A 216 9.06 -2.02 13.32
N PRO A 217 9.02 -2.82 12.23
CA PRO A 217 9.67 -4.11 12.20
C PRO A 217 11.20 -3.97 12.29
N THR A 218 11.82 -4.84 13.08
CA THR A 218 13.29 -4.97 13.19
C THR A 218 13.78 -6.33 12.72
N ASN A 219 12.85 -7.26 12.47
CA ASN A 219 13.12 -8.60 12.00
C ASN A 219 12.84 -8.72 10.50
N SER A 220 13.44 -9.73 9.88
CA SER A 220 13.29 -10.05 8.47
C SER A 220 11.97 -10.81 8.22
N TYR A 221 11.25 -10.37 7.18
CA TYR A 221 10.06 -11.02 6.63
C TYR A 221 10.22 -11.10 5.10
N PRO A 222 11.01 -12.08 4.61
CA PRO A 222 11.33 -12.19 3.19
C PRO A 222 10.12 -12.21 2.27
N GLY A 223 10.20 -11.43 1.19
CA GLY A 223 9.14 -11.32 0.17
C GLY A 223 7.90 -10.52 0.58
N LEU A 224 7.80 -10.06 1.84
CA LEU A 224 6.75 -9.14 2.27
C LEU A 224 7.12 -7.71 1.85
N TRP A 225 6.30 -7.10 1.00
CA TRP A 225 6.54 -5.76 0.50
C TRP A 225 6.03 -4.68 1.46
N GLN A 226 6.78 -3.60 1.57
CA GLN A 226 6.29 -2.32 2.05
C GLN A 226 6.08 -1.40 0.86
N VAL A 227 4.87 -0.88 0.73
CA VAL A 227 4.58 0.31 -0.07
C VAL A 227 4.66 1.51 0.89
N PRO A 228 5.78 2.28 0.90
CA PRO A 228 5.94 3.38 1.83
C PRO A 228 5.00 4.53 1.46
N MET A 229 4.43 5.18 2.47
CA MET A 229 3.62 6.37 2.28
C MET A 229 4.52 7.60 2.34
N VAL A 230 5.01 8.04 1.18
CA VAL A 230 5.84 9.26 1.09
C VAL A 230 4.99 10.46 1.49
N MET A 231 5.35 11.11 2.59
CA MET A 231 4.58 12.24 3.11
C MET A 231 4.47 13.37 2.08
N TRP A 232 3.29 13.96 2.02
CA TRP A 232 3.04 15.18 1.26
C TRP A 232 3.62 16.38 1.98
N GLN A 233 3.90 17.43 1.22
CA GLN A 233 4.04 18.78 1.73
C GLN A 233 2.81 19.58 1.35
N ASP A 234 2.10 20.11 2.35
CA ASP A 234 1.00 21.04 2.13
C ASP A 234 1.51 22.40 1.59
N LEU A 235 0.60 23.34 1.31
CA LEU A 235 0.97 24.65 0.77
C LEU A 235 1.79 25.52 1.76
N ASN A 236 1.74 25.20 3.05
CA ASN A 236 2.51 25.85 4.12
C ASN A 236 3.81 25.10 4.48
N ASN A 237 4.16 24.06 3.72
CA ASN A 237 5.27 23.14 3.97
C ASN A 237 5.11 22.29 5.24
N GLY A 238 3.89 22.12 5.74
CA GLY A 238 3.53 21.09 6.71
C GLY A 238 3.61 19.70 6.08
N ARG A 239 3.93 18.69 6.89
CA ARG A 239 4.09 17.28 6.46
C ARG A 239 2.87 16.46 6.86
N CYS A 240 2.39 15.62 5.95
CA CYS A 240 1.19 14.82 6.17
C CYS A 240 1.27 13.51 5.38
N SER A 241 0.89 12.38 6.00
CA SER A 241 0.88 11.06 5.33
C SER A 241 -0.40 10.81 4.54
N MET A 242 -1.49 11.45 4.96
CA MET A 242 -2.82 11.38 4.37
C MET A 242 -3.22 12.77 3.91
N ALA A 243 -3.92 12.88 2.78
CA ALA A 243 -4.27 14.17 2.19
C ALA A 243 -5.19 15.01 3.10
N ASP A 244 -6.06 14.36 3.88
CA ASP A 244 -6.95 14.99 4.85
C ASP A 244 -6.25 15.41 6.15
N ALA A 245 -5.07 14.87 6.44
CA ALA A 245 -4.22 15.27 7.55
C ALA A 245 -3.32 16.49 7.22
N CYS A 246 -3.28 16.90 5.95
CA CYS A 246 -2.63 18.14 5.53
C CYS A 246 -3.44 19.36 5.95
N THR A 247 -2.83 20.55 5.97
CA THR A 247 -3.61 21.79 6.09
C THR A 247 -4.60 21.89 4.92
N THR A 248 -5.90 21.80 5.21
CA THR A 248 -6.95 21.75 4.19
C THR A 248 -7.01 23.06 3.41
N PRO A 249 -6.78 23.03 2.08
CA PRO A 249 -6.94 24.22 1.27
C PRO A 249 -8.40 24.68 1.22
N SER A 250 -8.65 25.98 1.23
CA SER A 250 -10.00 26.55 1.24
C SER A 250 -10.66 26.64 -0.14
N THR A 251 -9.91 26.43 -1.22
CA THR A 251 -10.38 26.56 -2.60
C THR A 251 -9.97 25.36 -3.45
N ALA A 252 -10.76 25.05 -4.48
CA ALA A 252 -10.46 23.98 -5.43
C ALA A 252 -9.12 24.21 -6.16
N GLU A 253 -8.79 25.48 -6.44
CA GLU A 253 -7.52 25.86 -7.06
C GLU A 253 -6.33 25.55 -6.15
N ASP A 254 -6.45 25.80 -4.85
CA ASP A 254 -5.38 25.50 -3.91
C ASP A 254 -5.27 23.99 -3.62
N VAL A 255 -6.37 23.24 -3.68
CA VAL A 255 -6.33 21.77 -3.72
C VAL A 255 -5.53 21.30 -4.93
N TYR A 256 -5.84 21.81 -6.13
CA TYR A 256 -5.10 21.49 -7.35
C TYR A 256 -3.61 21.81 -7.23
N LYS A 257 -3.25 23.00 -6.73
CA LYS A 257 -1.84 23.37 -6.47
C LYS A 257 -1.15 22.42 -5.51
N MET A 258 -1.82 22.00 -4.43
CA MET A 258 -1.26 21.06 -3.46
C MET A 258 -1.00 19.69 -4.10
N LEU A 259 -1.94 19.20 -4.92
CA LEU A 259 -1.79 17.95 -5.68
C LEU A 259 -0.60 18.03 -6.65
N ILE A 260 -0.55 19.07 -7.48
CA ILE A 260 0.51 19.24 -8.49
C ILE A 260 1.88 19.45 -7.83
N LYS A 261 1.97 20.20 -6.73
CA LYS A 261 3.21 20.37 -5.96
C LYS A 261 3.83 19.02 -5.58
N ASN A 262 3.01 18.09 -5.08
CA ASN A 262 3.49 16.77 -4.67
C ASN A 262 3.71 15.83 -5.86
N PHE A 263 2.83 15.87 -6.87
CA PHE A 263 3.00 15.11 -8.11
C PHE A 263 4.32 15.44 -8.82
N GLU A 264 4.63 16.72 -9.03
CA GLU A 264 5.84 17.17 -9.72
C GLU A 264 7.12 16.75 -8.99
N ARG A 265 7.10 16.68 -7.65
CA ARG A 265 8.24 16.18 -6.86
C ARG A 265 8.61 14.74 -7.23
N HIS A 266 7.62 13.89 -7.48
CA HIS A 266 7.82 12.53 -7.97
C HIS A 266 8.17 12.54 -9.47
N TYR A 267 7.30 13.16 -10.27
CA TYR A 267 7.34 13.12 -11.73
C TYR A 267 8.63 13.65 -12.35
N THR A 268 9.23 14.69 -11.76
CA THR A 268 10.45 15.34 -12.27
C THR A 268 11.75 14.75 -11.71
N THR A 269 11.67 13.79 -10.77
CA THR A 269 12.85 13.18 -10.15
C THR A 269 12.98 11.71 -10.52
N ASN A 270 12.49 10.79 -9.69
CA ASN A 270 12.63 9.35 -9.86
C ASN A 270 11.29 8.62 -10.04
N ARG A 271 10.21 9.34 -10.38
CA ARG A 271 8.84 8.85 -10.57
C ARG A 271 8.17 8.32 -9.31
#